data_AF-A0A522FA10-F1
#
_entry.id   AF-A0A522FA10-F1
#
_cell.length_a   1.000
_cell.length_b   1.000
_cell.length_c   1.000
_cell.angle_alpha   90.00
_cell.angle_beta   90.00
_cell.angle_gamma   90.00
#
_symmetry.space_group_name_H-M   'P 1'
#
loop_
_entity.id
_entity.type
_entity.pdbx_description
1 polymer ?
#
loop_
_entity_poly.entity_id
_entity_poly.type
_entity_poly.pdbx_seq_one_letter_code
_entity_poly.pdbx_strand_id
1 'polypeptide(L)'
;KIEFGFEYINTSSTKWIYTILKELAEMKEMATNARIAWYYEQGDEDMCELGFILRSLVECPFVVIEVDEMNMARYEKILSGLQ
;
A
#
# COMPACT_ATOMS: atom_id res chain seq x y z
N LYS A 1 10.00 5.20 -2.40
CA LYS A 1 9.22 3.94 -2.49
C LYS A 1 8.40 3.84 -1.22
N ILE A 2 7.10 3.59 -1.32
CA ILE A 2 6.17 3.48 -0.18
C ILE A 2 5.55 2.10 -0.24
N GLU A 3 5.56 1.37 0.87
CA GLU A 3 5.05 0.01 0.95
C GLU A 3 4.00 -0.08 2.06
N PHE A 4 2.83 -0.59 1.71
CA PHE A 4 1.72 -0.82 2.61
C PHE A 4 1.48 -2.31 2.73
N GLY A 5 1.41 -2.80 3.96
CA GLY A 5 1.13 -4.20 4.25
C GLY A 5 0.53 -4.28 5.64
N PHE A 6 -0.71 -4.76 5.70
CA PHE A 6 -1.50 -4.83 6.93
C PHE A 6 -2.12 -6.21 7.04
N GLU A 7 -2.04 -6.83 8.22
CA GLU A 7 -2.85 -8.02 8.55
C GLU A 7 -4.32 -7.63 8.79
N TYR A 8 -4.55 -6.40 9.26
CA TYR A 8 -5.89 -5.87 9.50
C TYR A 8 -5.89 -4.34 9.43
N ILE A 9 -6.92 -3.78 8.80
CA ILE A 9 -7.18 -2.34 8.81
C ILE A 9 -8.67 -2.08 9.02
N ASN A 10 -8.97 -1.14 9.92
CA ASN A 10 -10.34 -0.69 10.13
C ASN A 10 -10.66 0.57 9.31
N THR A 11 -11.94 0.91 9.22
CA THR A 11 -12.43 2.03 8.43
C THR A 11 -11.79 3.38 8.81
N SER A 12 -11.51 3.62 10.09
CA SER A 12 -10.88 4.86 10.54
C SER A 12 -9.45 4.98 10.03
N SER A 13 -8.68 3.89 10.09
CA SER A 13 -7.33 3.83 9.54
C SER A 13 -7.31 3.97 8.02
N THR A 14 -8.25 3.33 7.30
CA THR A 14 -8.38 3.47 5.85
C THR A 14 -8.58 4.93 5.42
N LYS A 15 -9.40 5.69 6.16
CA LYS A 15 -9.60 7.12 5.90
C LYS A 15 -8.28 7.90 5.99
N TRP A 16 -7.47 7.63 7.00
CA TRP A 16 -6.19 8.31 7.16
C TRP A 16 -5.17 7.93 6.08
N ILE A 17 -5.11 6.65 5.68
CA ILE A 17 -4.26 6.22 4.55
C ILE A 17 -4.68 6.96 3.28
N TYR A 18 -5.98 7.02 2.98
CA TYR A 18 -6.47 7.78 1.85
C TYR A 18 -6.09 9.25 1.91
N THR A 19 -6.24 9.90 3.07
CA THR A 19 -5.81 11.30 3.25
C THR A 19 -4.32 11.46 2.96
N ILE A 20 -3.46 10.59 3.50
CA ILE A 20 -2.02 10.62 3.23
C ILE A 20 -1.74 10.47 1.73
N LEU A 21 -2.35 9.47 1.09
CA LEU A 21 -2.19 9.22 -0.34
C LEU A 21 -2.60 10.41 -1.20
N LYS A 22 -3.68 11.08 -0.84
CA LYS A 22 -4.17 12.28 -1.54
C LYS A 22 -3.20 13.46 -1.39
N GLU A 23 -2.75 13.76 -0.17
CA GLU A 23 -1.77 14.83 0.07
C GLU A 23 -0.47 14.56 -0.69
N LEU A 24 -0.01 13.30 -0.72
CA LEU A 24 1.17 12.92 -1.49
C LEU A 24 0.95 13.06 -3.01
N ALA A 25 -0.25 12.80 -3.51
CA ALA A 25 -0.56 12.96 -4.93
C ALA A 25 -0.59 14.44 -5.38
N GLU A 26 -0.94 15.36 -4.46
CA GLU A 26 -0.94 16.81 -4.73
C GLU A 26 0.48 17.41 -4.83
N MET A 27 1.50 16.68 -4.34
CA MET A 27 2.90 17.08 -4.46
C MET A 27 3.43 16.79 -5.88
N LYS A 28 3.70 17.84 -6.68
CA LYS A 28 4.16 17.72 -8.08
C LYS A 28 5.33 16.77 -8.31
N GLU A 29 6.27 16.69 -7.38
CA GLU A 29 7.44 15.81 -7.49
C GLU A 29 7.13 14.32 -7.20
N MET A 30 6.05 14.06 -6.46
CA MET A 30 5.66 12.70 -6.07
C MET A 30 4.96 11.97 -7.20
N ALA A 31 4.13 12.63 -8.02
CA ALA A 31 3.51 11.99 -9.19
C ALA A 31 4.55 11.32 -10.12
N THR A 32 5.78 11.84 -10.16
CA THR A 32 6.87 11.30 -10.98
C THR A 32 7.77 10.30 -10.24
N ASN A 33 8.03 10.52 -8.94
CA ASN A 33 9.05 9.78 -8.20
C ASN A 33 8.49 8.74 -7.20
N ALA A 34 7.22 8.86 -6.84
CA ALA A 34 6.58 7.92 -5.93
C ALA A 34 6.31 6.59 -6.62
N ARG A 35 6.50 5.50 -5.88
CA ARG A 35 6.06 4.16 -6.26
C ARG A 35 5.47 3.53 -5.02
N ILE A 36 4.20 3.16 -5.12
CA ILE A 36 3.43 2.55 -4.05
C ILE A 36 3.28 1.06 -4.33
N ALA A 37 3.52 0.23 -3.31
CA ALA A 37 3.17 -1.17 -3.33
C ALA A 37 2.20 -1.48 -2.19
N TRP A 38 1.08 -2.12 -2.51
CA TRP A 38 0.10 -2.62 -1.56
C TRP A 38 0.18 -4.14 -1.53
N TYR A 39 0.57 -4.70 -0.39
CA TYR A 39 0.64 -6.13 -0.16
C TYR A 39 -0.60 -6.60 0.59
N TYR A 40 -1.18 -7.70 0.13
CA TYR A 40 -2.31 -8.36 0.78
C TYR A 40 -2.10 -9.88 0.79
N GLU A 41 -2.64 -10.55 1.80
CA GLU A 41 -2.52 -11.99 1.99
C GLU A 41 -3.43 -12.78 1.04
N GLN A 42 -2.98 -13.94 0.59
CA GLN A 42 -3.74 -14.83 -0.27
C GLN A 42 -5.07 -15.21 0.39
N GLY A 43 -6.17 -14.94 -0.32
CA GLY A 43 -7.52 -15.18 0.17
C GLY A 43 -8.14 -14.02 0.96
N ASP A 44 -7.41 -12.92 1.19
CA ASP A 44 -7.98 -11.68 1.73
C ASP A 44 -8.50 -10.78 0.59
N GLU A 45 -9.72 -11.11 0.13
CA GLU A 45 -10.38 -10.40 -0.97
C GLU A 45 -10.71 -8.93 -0.61
N ASP A 46 -11.02 -8.65 0.65
CA ASP A 46 -11.35 -7.30 1.14
C ASP A 46 -10.11 -6.38 1.05
N MET A 47 -8.93 -6.86 1.44
CA MET A 47 -7.68 -6.10 1.31
C MET A 47 -7.24 -5.94 -0.13
N CYS A 48 -7.53 -6.92 -0.99
CA CYS A 48 -7.30 -6.82 -2.42
C CYS A 48 -8.16 -5.72 -3.06
N GLU A 49 -9.48 -5.75 -2.82
CA GLU A 49 -10.42 -4.75 -3.31
C GLU A 49 -10.03 -3.35 -2.82
N LEU A 50 -9.70 -3.22 -1.52
CA LEU A 50 -9.25 -1.95 -0.97
C LEU A 50 -7.99 -1.41 -1.67
N GLY A 51 -7.02 -2.27 -1.97
CA GLY A 51 -5.81 -1.89 -2.72
C GLY A 51 -6.15 -1.34 -4.11
N PHE A 52 -7.10 -1.95 -4.82
CA PHE A 52 -7.56 -1.46 -6.12
C PHE A 52 -8.35 -0.15 -6.02
N ILE A 53 -9.18 0.01 -4.98
CA ILE A 53 -9.86 1.28 -4.71
C ILE A 53 -8.84 2.38 -4.49
N LEU A 54 -7.85 2.18 -3.61
CA LEU A 54 -6.81 3.19 -3.33
C LEU A 54 -5.98 3.52 -4.58
N ARG A 55 -5.62 2.50 -5.39
CA ARG A 55 -4.94 2.70 -6.68
C ARG A 55 -5.73 3.61 -7.61
N SER A 56 -7.05 3.48 -7.66
CA SER A 56 -7.90 4.29 -8.54
C SER A 56 -7.96 5.76 -8.13
N LEU A 57 -7.55 6.09 -6.90
CA LEU A 57 -7.64 7.41 -6.30
C LEU A 57 -6.35 8.24 -6.41
N VAL A 58 -5.26 7.67 -6.94
CA VAL A 58 -3.95 8.33 -7.02
C VAL A 58 -3.33 8.26 -8.42
N GLU A 59 -2.69 9.35 -8.82
CA GLU A 59 -1.98 9.46 -10.11
C GLU A 59 -0.47 9.21 -9.93
N CYS A 60 -0.11 8.01 -9.49
CA CYS A 60 1.29 7.56 -9.43
C CYS A 60 1.40 6.04 -9.65
N PRO A 61 2.60 5.50 -9.95
CA PRO A 61 2.82 4.06 -10.02
C PRO A 61 2.39 3.36 -8.71
N PHE A 62 1.32 2.57 -8.80
CA PHE A 62 0.75 1.81 -7.69
C PHE A 62 0.54 0.37 -8.13
N VAL A 63 1.12 -0.58 -7.41
CA VAL A 63 0.95 -2.02 -7.63
C VAL A 63 0.26 -2.69 -6.44
N VAL A 64 -0.63 -3.62 -6.72
CA VAL A 64 -1.30 -4.48 -5.73
C VAL A 64 -0.68 -5.88 -5.87
N ILE A 65 -0.16 -6.43 -4.79
CA ILE A 65 0.69 -7.63 -4.80
C ILE A 65 0.14 -8.63 -3.77
N GLU A 66 -0.27 -9.81 -4.26
CA GLU A 66 -0.66 -10.94 -3.42
C GLU A 66 0.57 -11.59 -2.78
N VAL A 67 0.40 -12.10 -1.57
CA VAL A 67 1.44 -12.78 -0.81
C VAL A 67 0.89 -14.01 -0.11
N ASP A 68 1.71 -15.06 0.01
CA ASP A 68 1.28 -16.29 0.70
C ASP A 68 0.89 -16.03 2.17
N GLU A 69 1.69 -15.23 2.88
CA GLU A 69 1.44 -14.85 4.28
C GLU A 69 2.02 -13.46 4.58
N MET A 70 1.28 -12.67 5.36
CA MET A 70 1.76 -11.41 5.94
C MET A 70 2.39 -11.72 7.30
N ASN A 71 3.72 -11.87 7.36
CA ASN A 71 4.42 -12.22 8.60
C ASN A 71 5.59 -11.28 8.94
N MET A 72 6.03 -11.33 10.20
CA MET A 72 7.13 -10.51 10.74
C MET A 72 8.43 -10.65 9.94
N ALA A 73 8.72 -11.83 9.37
CA ALA A 73 9.91 -12.02 8.54
C ALA A 73 9.86 -11.15 7.27
N ARG A 74 8.66 -10.95 6.68
CA ARG A 74 8.46 -10.03 5.57
C ARG A 74 8.60 -8.58 6.00
N TYR A 75 8.07 -8.20 7.17
CA TYR A 75 8.26 -6.86 7.73
C TYR A 75 9.75 -6.56 7.98
N GLU A 76 10.50 -7.51 8.55
CA GLU A 76 11.95 -7.39 8.73
C GLU A 76 12.69 -7.29 7.39
N LYS A 77 12.26 -8.03 6.38
CA LYS A 77 12.84 -7.94 5.03
C LYS A 77 12.56 -6.57 4.36
N ILE A 78 11.36 -6.03 4.53
CA ILE A 78 11.00 -4.68 4.06
C ILE A 78 11.80 -3.61 4.81
N LEU A 79 11.93 -3.71 6.14
CA LEU A 79 12.63 -2.75 6.99
C LEU A 79 14.15 -2.80 6.84
N SER A 80 14.72 -3.99 6.56
CA SER A 80 16.17 -4.16 6.39
C SER A 80 16.70 -3.61 5.06
N GLY A 81 15.83 -3.18 4.14
CA GLY A 81 16.23 -2.57 2.86
C GLY A 81 16.96 -3.53 1.91
N LEU A 82 16.97 -4.83 2.19
CA LEU A 82 17.63 -5.84 1.37
C LEU A 82 16.70 -6.26 0.22
N GLN A 83 17.05 -5.79 -0.99
CA GLN A 83 16.54 -6.31 -2.26
C GLN A 83 17.01 -7.74 -2.49
#